data_AF-A0A6C0AH84-F1
#
_entry.id   AF-A0A6C0AH84-F1
#
_cell.length_a   1.000
_cell.length_b   1.000
_cell.length_c   1.000
_cell.angle_alpha   90.00
_cell.angle_beta   90.00
_cell.angle_gamma   90.00
#
_symmetry.space_group_name_H-M   'P 1'
#
loop_
_entity.id
_entity.type
_entity.pdbx_description
1 polymer ?
#
loop_
_entity_poly.entity_id
_entity_poly.type
_entity_poly.pdbx_seq_one_letter_code
_entity_poly.pdbx_strand_id
1 'polypeptide(L)'
;MSEIWRELEGFSKYKFSNTGKVWSKSSNKEMFLKAKCTGYVVITLVNDDGNKCTMMVHRLIALTFIPNPENKPTVNHKNHNRGDNRVENLEWATMAEQNNDKKKQSSEITRCGRTWPVWRCSLDGEKLEYYEKISDAEKWLYINIRAKRTTSGKRISDVCRNKRKTAYGFKWIFDTSEEKIFENEIWKDIPKEFLKGNIGYKISDQGRIKKSENNGIFKGTIHDAGYKVVTIGSGKGRTHLIHRLVAKVFLPNYYGKPFVNHKDHDKTNCKLYNLEWVTPQENVIAAVKHYSKLKK
;
A
#
# COMPACT_ATOMS: atom_id res chain seq x y z
N MET A 1 -5.89 -29.87 14.31
CA MET A 1 -4.81 -30.83 14.60
C MET A 1 -4.35 -30.65 16.03
N SER A 2 -3.97 -31.73 16.72
CA SER A 2 -3.32 -31.63 18.03
C SER A 2 -1.96 -30.94 17.92
N GLU A 3 -1.56 -30.22 18.96
CA GLU A 3 -0.27 -29.57 19.03
C GLU A 3 0.84 -30.61 19.25
N ILE A 4 1.88 -30.59 18.42
CA ILE A 4 3.00 -31.52 18.47
C ILE A 4 4.28 -30.72 18.64
N TRP A 5 5.10 -31.11 19.62
CA TRP A 5 6.40 -30.52 19.89
C TRP A 5 7.52 -31.45 19.44
N ARG A 6 8.50 -30.92 18.73
CA ARG A 6 9.69 -31.65 18.25
C ARG A 6 10.96 -30.87 18.49
N GLU A 7 12.08 -31.57 18.42
CA GLU A 7 13.42 -31.00 18.57
C GLU A 7 14.08 -30.90 17.20
N LEU A 8 14.98 -29.93 17.05
CA LEU A 8 15.76 -29.73 15.84
C LEU A 8 17.23 -29.97 16.16
N GLU A 9 17.90 -30.72 15.29
CA GLU A 9 19.33 -30.98 15.40
C GLU A 9 20.13 -29.65 15.40
N GLY A 10 21.11 -29.54 16.29
CA GLY A 10 21.88 -28.32 16.52
C GLY A 10 21.20 -27.29 17.44
N PHE A 11 19.95 -27.54 17.86
CA PHE A 11 19.19 -26.71 18.78
C PHE A 11 18.52 -27.53 19.90
N SER A 12 19.23 -28.52 20.46
CA SER A 12 18.72 -29.45 21.47
C SER A 12 18.11 -28.79 22.73
N LYS A 13 18.51 -27.55 23.03
CA LYS A 13 18.01 -26.73 24.15
C LYS A 13 16.58 -26.21 23.94
N TYR A 14 15.99 -26.39 22.77
CA TYR A 14 14.69 -25.84 22.39
C TYR A 14 13.76 -26.91 21.83
N LYS A 15 12.45 -26.65 21.93
CA LYS A 15 11.40 -27.43 21.24
C LYS A 15 10.60 -26.50 20.35
N PHE A 16 10.17 -27.01 19.20
CA PHE A 16 9.39 -26.30 18.20
C PHE A 16 8.03 -26.96 18.07
N SER A 17 6.97 -26.15 18.01
CA SER A 17 5.60 -26.64 17.84
C SER A 17 5.16 -26.59 16.38
N ASN A 18 4.31 -27.54 15.96
CA ASN A 18 3.66 -27.48 14.66
C ASN A 18 2.75 -26.24 14.48
N THR A 19 2.38 -25.55 15.57
CA THR A 19 1.62 -24.29 15.55
C THR A 19 2.50 -23.04 15.35
N GLY A 20 3.82 -23.20 15.31
CA GLY A 20 4.76 -22.09 15.10
C GLY A 20 5.36 -21.49 16.38
N LYS A 21 5.17 -22.13 17.53
CA LYS A 21 5.74 -21.71 18.82
C LYS A 21 7.13 -22.30 19.07
N VAL A 22 7.90 -21.64 19.94
CA VAL A 22 9.23 -22.08 20.38
C VAL A 22 9.29 -22.14 21.90
N TRP A 23 9.76 -23.25 22.45
CA TRP A 23 9.90 -23.47 23.88
C TRP A 23 11.38 -23.61 24.26
N SER A 24 11.80 -22.95 25.33
CA SER A 24 13.14 -23.09 25.88
C SER A 24 13.11 -24.11 27.02
N LYS A 25 13.91 -25.18 26.90
CA LYS A 25 14.04 -26.20 27.96
C LYS A 25 14.74 -25.62 29.20
N SER A 26 15.78 -24.82 29.00
CA SER A 26 16.59 -24.24 30.09
C SER A 26 15.80 -23.27 30.96
N SER A 27 14.93 -22.46 30.36
CA SER A 27 14.08 -21.51 31.08
C SER A 27 12.66 -22.01 31.32
N ASN A 28 12.38 -23.26 30.93
CA ASN A 28 11.09 -23.95 30.99
C ASN A 28 9.88 -23.07 30.63
N LYS A 29 9.98 -22.33 29.53
CA LYS A 29 8.93 -21.38 29.09
C LYS A 29 8.86 -21.24 27.58
N GLU A 30 7.70 -20.80 27.12
CA GLU A 30 7.49 -20.34 25.75
C GLU A 30 8.31 -19.06 25.50
N MET A 31 9.01 -19.02 24.37
CA MET A 31 9.81 -17.87 23.97
C MET A 31 8.95 -16.81 23.30
N PHE A 32 9.19 -15.55 23.66
CA PHE A 32 8.51 -14.43 23.03
C PHE A 32 9.03 -14.21 21.60
N LEU A 33 8.13 -14.33 20.64
CA LEU A 33 8.44 -14.15 19.22
C LEU A 33 8.16 -12.72 18.76
N LYS A 34 9.13 -12.09 18.09
CA LYS A 34 9.00 -10.72 17.58
C LYS A 34 9.03 -10.70 16.06
N ALA A 35 8.04 -10.02 15.48
CA ALA A 35 8.02 -9.74 14.05
C ALA A 35 8.96 -8.57 13.70
N LYS A 36 9.64 -8.68 12.56
CA LYS A 36 10.36 -7.56 11.93
C LYS A 36 9.37 -6.64 11.20
N CYS A 37 9.82 -5.44 10.85
CA CYS A 37 9.08 -4.52 9.96
C CYS A 37 8.74 -5.14 8.59
N THR A 38 9.47 -6.18 8.17
CA THR A 38 9.22 -6.94 6.95
C THR A 38 8.10 -7.99 7.08
N GLY A 39 7.50 -8.14 8.27
CA GLY A 39 6.46 -9.11 8.59
C GLY A 39 6.97 -10.48 9.02
N TYR A 40 8.24 -10.81 8.78
CA TYR A 40 8.82 -12.09 9.21
C TYR A 40 9.09 -12.14 10.71
N VAL A 41 8.76 -13.26 11.34
CA VAL A 41 9.06 -13.54 12.74
C VAL A 41 10.47 -14.11 12.86
N VAL A 42 11.28 -13.51 13.74
CA VAL A 42 12.66 -13.94 14.01
C VAL A 42 12.87 -14.23 15.48
N ILE A 43 13.85 -15.09 15.76
CA ILE A 43 14.27 -15.45 17.11
C ILE A 43 15.79 -15.62 17.13
N THR A 44 16.40 -15.23 18.25
CA THR A 44 17.82 -15.50 18.51
C THR A 44 17.92 -16.67 19.48
N LEU A 45 18.60 -17.74 19.03
CA LEU A 45 18.81 -18.98 19.78
C LEU A 45 20.30 -19.21 19.98
N VAL A 46 20.66 -20.05 20.95
CA VAL A 46 22.03 -20.53 21.14
C VAL A 46 22.11 -21.95 20.61
N ASN A 47 22.94 -22.22 19.60
CA ASN A 47 23.10 -23.57 19.08
C ASN A 47 23.80 -24.50 20.10
N ASP A 48 23.92 -25.77 19.76
CA ASP A 48 24.54 -26.75 20.65
C ASP A 48 26.04 -26.47 20.88
N ASP A 49 26.73 -25.85 19.91
CA ASP A 49 28.12 -25.37 20.04
C ASP A 49 28.29 -24.12 20.93
N GLY A 50 27.19 -23.53 21.40
CA GLY A 50 27.21 -22.32 22.24
C GLY A 50 27.19 -20.99 21.49
N ASN A 51 27.08 -20.99 20.16
CA ASN A 51 27.01 -19.79 19.33
C ASN A 51 25.58 -19.22 19.25
N LYS A 52 25.47 -17.89 19.31
CA LYS A 52 24.19 -17.19 19.12
C LYS A 52 23.85 -17.06 17.64
N CYS A 53 22.72 -17.61 17.23
CA CYS A 53 22.22 -17.59 15.85
C CYS A 53 20.86 -16.89 15.80
N THR A 54 20.70 -15.90 14.93
CA THR A 54 19.39 -15.29 14.66
C THR A 54 18.77 -15.94 13.44
N MET A 55 17.64 -16.60 13.63
CA MET A 55 16.96 -17.37 12.58
C MET A 55 15.51 -16.94 12.43
N MET A 56 14.95 -17.19 11.24
CA MET A 56 13.53 -16.96 10.99
C MET A 56 12.72 -18.16 11.51
N VAL A 57 11.62 -17.88 12.21
CA VAL A 57 10.84 -18.93 12.88
C VAL A 57 10.24 -19.91 11.86
N HIS A 58 9.60 -19.42 10.79
CA HIS A 58 9.06 -20.31 9.75
C HIS A 58 10.10 -21.30 9.18
N ARG A 59 11.38 -20.90 9.08
CA ARG A 59 12.43 -21.77 8.58
C ARG A 59 12.79 -22.86 9.60
N LEU A 60 12.86 -22.53 10.89
CA LEU A 60 13.06 -23.50 11.97
C LEU A 60 11.91 -24.52 12.02
N ILE A 61 10.67 -24.04 11.90
CA ILE A 61 9.48 -24.91 11.89
C ILE A 61 9.50 -25.83 10.66
N ALA A 62 9.78 -25.29 9.46
CA ALA A 62 9.87 -26.10 8.25
C ALA A 62 10.98 -27.16 8.34
N LEU A 63 12.17 -26.80 8.85
CA LEU A 63 13.26 -27.76 9.07
C LEU A 63 12.89 -28.87 10.05
N THR A 64 12.02 -28.57 11.03
CA THR A 64 11.64 -29.54 12.07
C THR A 64 10.52 -30.50 11.62
N PHE A 65 9.59 -30.03 10.78
CA PHE A 65 8.35 -30.75 10.49
C PHE A 65 8.14 -31.11 9.03
N ILE A 66 8.81 -30.43 8.09
CA ILE A 66 8.58 -30.58 6.65
C ILE A 66 9.84 -31.16 6.01
N PRO A 67 9.82 -32.42 5.55
CA PRO A 67 10.92 -32.99 4.77
C PRO A 67 11.21 -32.13 3.55
N ASN A 68 12.50 -31.95 3.23
CA ASN A 68 12.96 -31.20 2.06
C ASN A 68 13.75 -32.10 1.10
N PRO A 69 13.13 -33.13 0.49
CA PRO A 69 13.84 -34.09 -0.35
C PRO A 69 14.47 -33.44 -1.59
N GLU A 70 13.86 -32.37 -2.11
CA GLU A 70 14.34 -31.61 -3.26
C GLU A 70 15.37 -30.53 -2.90
N ASN A 71 15.77 -30.45 -1.62
CA ASN A 71 16.73 -29.50 -1.08
C ASN A 71 16.47 -28.04 -1.50
N LYS A 72 15.20 -27.63 -1.51
CA LYS A 72 14.82 -26.27 -1.90
C LYS A 72 15.36 -25.26 -0.89
N PRO A 73 15.88 -24.10 -1.34
CA PRO A 73 16.63 -23.20 -0.47
C PRO A 73 15.75 -22.38 0.47
N THR A 74 14.45 -22.25 0.21
CA THR A 74 13.58 -21.32 0.92
C THR A 74 12.22 -21.90 1.30
N VAL A 75 11.55 -21.23 2.21
CA VAL A 75 10.22 -21.63 2.71
C VAL A 75 9.22 -20.54 2.33
N ASN A 76 8.09 -20.96 1.76
CA ASN A 76 6.98 -20.10 1.38
C ASN A 76 5.84 -20.16 2.41
N HIS A 77 5.12 -19.04 2.54
CA HIS A 77 3.87 -18.96 3.31
C HIS A 77 2.69 -19.04 2.33
N LYS A 78 1.92 -20.13 2.37
CA LYS A 78 0.83 -20.41 1.42
C LYS A 78 -0.25 -19.32 1.42
N ASN A 79 -0.59 -18.80 2.60
CA ASN A 79 -1.58 -17.72 2.75
C ASN A 79 -0.99 -16.30 2.59
N HIS A 80 0.29 -16.18 2.21
CA HIS A 80 1.03 -14.92 2.11
C HIS A 80 1.13 -14.07 3.39
N ASN A 81 0.69 -14.60 4.54
CA ASN A 81 0.89 -13.98 5.84
C ASN A 81 2.20 -14.48 6.48
N ARG A 82 3.23 -13.63 6.45
CA ARG A 82 4.58 -13.93 6.98
C ARG A 82 4.63 -14.11 8.51
N GLY A 83 3.56 -13.75 9.21
CA GLY A 83 3.40 -13.95 10.65
C GLY A 83 2.87 -15.34 11.01
N ASP A 84 2.20 -16.03 10.09
CA ASP A 84 1.56 -17.32 10.33
C ASP A 84 2.55 -18.47 10.08
N ASN A 85 3.27 -18.86 11.13
CA ASN A 85 4.33 -19.88 11.05
C ASN A 85 3.84 -21.31 11.33
N ARG A 86 2.52 -21.59 11.23
CA ARG A 86 1.99 -22.95 11.38
C ARG A 86 2.48 -23.84 10.26
N VAL A 87 2.84 -25.08 10.55
CA VAL A 87 3.37 -26.06 9.57
C VAL A 87 2.45 -26.20 8.36
N GLU A 88 1.13 -26.20 8.56
CA GLU A 88 0.15 -26.30 7.47
C GLU A 88 0.24 -25.17 6.45
N ASN A 89 0.67 -23.98 6.89
CA ASN A 89 0.83 -22.77 6.09
C ASN A 89 2.22 -22.64 5.44
N LEU A 90 3.14 -23.58 5.72
CA LEU A 90 4.51 -23.53 5.23
C LEU A 90 4.77 -24.61 4.18
N GLU A 91 5.66 -24.32 3.24
CA GLU A 91 6.16 -25.30 2.26
C GLU A 91 7.56 -24.91 1.79
N TRP A 92 8.37 -25.90 1.41
CA TRP A 92 9.65 -25.65 0.76
C TRP A 92 9.42 -25.21 -0.68
N ALA A 93 10.09 -24.14 -1.09
CA ALA A 93 9.95 -23.54 -2.41
C ALA A 93 11.29 -22.98 -2.90
N THR A 94 11.44 -22.89 -4.22
CA THR A 94 12.50 -22.16 -4.90
C THR A 94 12.09 -20.69 -5.12
N MET A 95 13.07 -19.82 -5.38
CA MET A 95 12.79 -18.43 -5.77
C MET A 95 11.93 -18.32 -7.03
N ALA A 96 12.10 -19.24 -7.98
CA ALA A 96 11.31 -19.28 -9.20
C ALA A 96 9.83 -19.63 -8.90
N GLU A 97 9.59 -20.65 -8.07
CA GLU A 97 8.24 -21.05 -7.62
C GLU A 97 7.57 -19.91 -6.85
N GLN A 98 8.23 -19.32 -5.86
CA GLN A 98 7.67 -18.19 -5.10
C GLN A 98 7.34 -16.97 -5.97
N ASN A 99 8.15 -16.69 -6.99
CA ASN A 99 7.88 -15.61 -7.94
C ASN A 99 6.77 -15.96 -8.94
N ASN A 100 6.57 -17.24 -9.24
CA ASN A 100 5.45 -17.72 -10.05
C ASN A 100 4.15 -17.78 -9.25
N ASP A 101 4.17 -18.12 -7.95
CA ASP A 101 2.99 -18.07 -7.08
C ASP A 101 2.54 -16.63 -6.81
N LYS A 102 3.48 -15.67 -6.79
CA LYS A 102 3.17 -14.23 -6.84
C LYS A 102 2.41 -13.82 -8.12
N LYS A 103 2.27 -14.67 -9.14
CA LYS A 103 1.54 -14.36 -10.40
C LYS A 103 0.02 -14.59 -10.34
N LYS A 104 -0.58 -14.71 -9.15
CA LYS A 104 -2.05 -14.65 -9.00
C LYS A 104 -2.55 -13.60 -8.00
N GLN A 105 -1.74 -12.61 -7.63
CA GLN A 105 -2.32 -11.32 -7.24
C GLN A 105 -2.66 -10.57 -8.53
N SER A 106 -3.97 -10.42 -8.77
CA SER A 106 -4.64 -9.87 -9.94
C SER A 106 -3.75 -9.22 -11.02
N SER A 107 -3.88 -9.73 -12.24
CA SER A 107 -3.45 -9.05 -13.46
C SER A 107 -3.98 -7.61 -13.60
N GLU A 108 -4.88 -7.17 -12.72
CA GLU A 108 -5.35 -5.78 -12.57
C GLU A 108 -4.34 -4.85 -11.91
N ILE A 109 -3.54 -5.29 -10.92
CA ILE A 109 -2.62 -4.39 -10.20
C ILE A 109 -1.34 -4.12 -11.02
N THR A 110 -0.82 -5.13 -11.73
CA THR A 110 0.45 -5.00 -12.48
C THR A 110 0.29 -4.33 -13.85
N ARG A 111 -0.94 -4.23 -14.37
CA ARG A 111 -1.23 -3.49 -15.62
C ARG A 111 -1.22 -1.96 -15.43
N CYS A 112 -1.33 -1.48 -14.20
CA CYS A 112 -1.37 -0.04 -13.89
C CYS A 112 0.02 0.63 -13.76
N GLY A 113 1.12 -0.07 -14.07
CA GLY A 113 2.45 0.34 -13.63
C GLY A 113 3.31 1.20 -14.56
N ARG A 114 3.08 1.32 -15.87
CA ARG A 114 4.09 1.97 -16.76
C ARG A 114 3.61 2.77 -17.98
N THR A 115 2.32 2.82 -18.29
CA THR A 115 1.82 3.66 -19.39
C THR A 115 0.98 4.77 -18.81
N TRP A 116 1.43 6.01 -18.96
CA TRP A 116 0.64 7.18 -18.64
C TRP A 116 -0.30 7.39 -19.82
N PRO A 117 -1.62 7.45 -19.61
CA PRO A 117 -2.56 7.80 -20.67
C PRO A 117 -2.21 9.19 -21.22
N VAL A 118 -2.66 9.47 -22.43
CA VAL A 118 -2.32 10.72 -23.11
C VAL A 118 -3.53 11.31 -23.81
N TRP A 119 -3.63 12.63 -23.75
CA TRP A 119 -4.52 13.40 -24.58
C TRP A 119 -3.77 13.91 -25.81
N ARG A 120 -4.37 13.72 -26.98
CA ARG A 120 -4.03 14.46 -28.19
C ARG A 120 -4.81 15.76 -28.16
N CYS A 121 -4.11 16.88 -28.31
CA CYS A 121 -4.69 18.21 -28.23
C CYS A 121 -4.44 19.01 -29.51
N SER A 122 -5.31 19.97 -29.78
CA SER A 122 -5.10 21.00 -30.80
C SER A 122 -3.85 21.83 -30.49
N LEU A 123 -3.36 22.60 -31.46
CA LEU A 123 -2.23 23.51 -31.26
C LEU A 123 -2.57 24.60 -30.23
N ASP A 124 -3.84 24.97 -30.10
CA ASP A 124 -4.34 25.94 -29.12
C ASP A 124 -4.48 25.32 -27.72
N GLY A 125 -4.40 23.99 -27.61
CA GLY A 125 -4.38 23.25 -26.35
C GLY A 125 -5.71 22.58 -25.98
N GLU A 126 -6.71 22.63 -26.86
CA GLU A 126 -7.99 21.95 -26.66
C GLU A 126 -7.80 20.43 -26.76
N LYS A 127 -8.38 19.69 -25.82
CA LYS A 127 -8.32 18.22 -25.79
C LYS A 127 -9.20 17.64 -26.92
N LEU A 128 -8.60 16.91 -27.85
CA LEU A 128 -9.31 16.30 -28.98
C LEU A 128 -9.68 14.85 -28.69
N GLU A 129 -8.72 14.03 -28.28
CA GLU A 129 -8.93 12.60 -28.13
C GLU A 129 -8.06 12.00 -27.02
N TYR A 130 -8.64 11.06 -26.27
CA TYR A 130 -8.02 10.37 -25.16
C TYR A 130 -7.50 9.00 -25.59
N TYR A 131 -6.31 8.64 -25.12
CA TYR A 131 -5.73 7.32 -25.30
C TYR A 131 -5.27 6.76 -23.97
N GLU A 132 -5.78 5.58 -23.62
CA GLU A 132 -5.43 4.87 -22.39
C GLU A 132 -3.92 4.58 -22.32
N LYS A 133 -3.27 4.42 -23.48
CA LYS A 133 -1.84 4.18 -23.61
C LYS A 133 -1.27 4.99 -24.77
N ILE A 134 -0.01 5.38 -24.64
CA ILE A 134 0.76 5.95 -25.77
C ILE A 134 0.70 5.01 -26.99
N SER A 135 0.71 3.69 -26.79
CA SER A 135 0.63 2.72 -27.90
C SER A 135 -0.67 2.84 -28.71
N ASP A 136 -1.76 3.29 -28.10
CA ASP A 136 -3.04 3.45 -28.80
C ASP A 136 -3.03 4.76 -29.61
N ALA A 137 -2.42 5.82 -29.07
CA ALA A 137 -2.11 7.02 -29.83
C ALA A 137 -1.19 6.74 -31.02
N GLU A 138 -0.19 5.86 -30.86
CA GLU A 138 0.71 5.44 -31.96
C GLU A 138 -0.04 4.71 -33.08
N LYS A 139 -0.99 3.82 -32.73
CA LYS A 139 -1.84 3.14 -33.72
C LYS A 139 -2.67 4.16 -34.49
N TRP A 140 -3.28 5.11 -33.79
CA TRP A 140 -4.06 6.18 -34.41
C TRP A 140 -3.19 7.00 -35.37
N LEU A 141 -1.98 7.40 -34.97
CA LEU A 141 -1.04 8.12 -35.82
C LEU A 141 -0.57 7.31 -37.04
N TYR A 142 -0.39 6.01 -36.88
CA TYR A 142 -0.02 5.12 -37.99
C TYR A 142 -1.15 5.02 -39.01
N ILE A 143 -2.38 4.84 -38.56
CA ILE A 143 -3.56 4.69 -39.43
C ILE A 143 -3.90 6.02 -40.12
N ASN A 144 -3.94 7.13 -39.38
CA ASN A 144 -4.47 8.40 -39.88
C ASN A 144 -3.41 9.33 -40.50
N ILE A 145 -2.15 9.22 -40.08
CA ILE A 145 -1.06 10.16 -40.48
C ILE A 145 0.13 9.41 -41.10
N ARG A 146 0.06 8.08 -41.21
CA ARG A 146 1.14 7.21 -41.74
C ARG A 146 2.48 7.42 -41.01
N ALA A 147 2.45 7.73 -39.72
CA ALA A 147 3.65 7.95 -38.92
C ALA A 147 4.43 6.63 -38.66
N LYS A 148 5.77 6.67 -38.72
CA LYS A 148 6.62 5.49 -38.41
C LYS A 148 6.50 5.08 -36.94
N ARG A 149 5.90 3.90 -36.72
CA ARG A 149 5.53 3.34 -35.40
C ARG A 149 6.68 3.27 -34.39
N THR A 150 7.92 3.05 -34.85
CA THR A 150 9.10 2.95 -33.97
C THR A 150 9.50 4.25 -33.29
N THR A 151 9.05 5.40 -33.80
CA THR A 151 9.46 6.74 -33.29
C THR A 151 8.32 7.52 -32.65
N SER A 152 7.07 7.12 -32.89
CA SER A 152 5.87 7.86 -32.49
C SER A 152 5.75 8.07 -30.99
N GLY A 153 5.91 7.02 -30.20
CA GLY A 153 5.75 7.07 -28.76
C GLY A 153 6.79 7.94 -28.08
N LYS A 154 8.05 7.91 -28.55
CA LYS A 154 9.12 8.77 -28.02
C LYS A 154 8.80 10.25 -28.26
N ARG A 155 8.37 10.63 -29.47
CA ARG A 155 8.06 12.03 -29.79
C ARG A 155 6.85 12.54 -29.01
N ILE A 156 5.80 11.72 -28.85
CA ILE A 156 4.65 12.03 -27.98
C ILE A 156 5.13 12.27 -26.54
N SER A 157 5.92 11.35 -26.01
CA SER A 157 6.44 11.40 -24.64
C SER A 157 7.34 12.62 -24.40
N ASP A 158 8.13 13.05 -25.39
CA ASP A 158 8.95 14.25 -25.31
C ASP A 158 8.09 15.52 -25.25
N VAL A 159 6.96 15.57 -25.97
CA VAL A 159 6.01 16.69 -25.91
C VAL A 159 5.33 16.75 -24.55
N CYS A 160 4.82 15.62 -24.04
CA CYS A 160 4.19 15.58 -22.72
C CYS A 160 5.14 15.99 -21.58
N ARG A 161 6.46 15.87 -21.77
CA ARG A 161 7.49 16.31 -20.80
C ARG A 161 8.03 17.71 -21.07
N ASN A 162 7.41 18.47 -21.97
CA ASN A 162 7.86 19.80 -22.40
C ASN A 162 9.28 19.84 -22.99
N LYS A 163 9.82 18.71 -23.45
CA LYS A 163 11.10 18.67 -24.19
C LYS A 163 10.91 19.08 -25.66
N ARG A 164 9.67 19.04 -26.14
CA ARG A 164 9.25 19.48 -27.47
C ARG A 164 7.91 20.20 -27.36
N LYS A 165 7.65 21.15 -28.25
CA LYS A 165 6.40 21.92 -28.25
C LYS A 165 5.22 21.14 -28.84
N THR A 166 5.47 20.38 -29.91
CA THR A 166 4.45 19.60 -30.65
C THR A 166 5.06 18.33 -31.24
N ALA A 167 4.21 17.35 -31.57
CA ALA A 167 4.57 16.16 -32.33
C ALA A 167 3.43 15.76 -33.27
N TYR A 168 3.77 15.46 -34.52
CA TYR A 168 2.81 15.05 -35.55
C TYR A 168 1.68 16.05 -35.80
N GLY A 169 1.94 17.35 -35.59
CA GLY A 169 0.93 18.41 -35.74
C GLY A 169 0.04 18.65 -34.51
N PHE A 170 0.27 17.93 -33.40
CA PHE A 170 -0.55 18.03 -32.19
C PHE A 170 0.29 18.39 -30.96
N LYS A 171 -0.39 18.97 -29.96
CA LYS A 171 0.09 18.96 -28.58
C LYS A 171 -0.29 17.64 -27.93
N TRP A 172 0.53 17.20 -26.98
CA TRP A 172 0.31 15.97 -26.24
C TRP A 172 0.51 16.24 -24.76
N ILE A 173 -0.44 15.80 -23.95
CA ILE A 173 -0.41 16.00 -22.51
C ILE A 173 -0.58 14.63 -21.86
N PHE A 174 0.27 14.33 -20.87
CA PHE A 174 0.03 13.16 -20.03
C PHE A 174 -1.26 13.38 -19.27
N ASP A 175 -2.12 12.39 -19.34
CA ASP A 175 -3.18 12.25 -18.39
C ASP A 175 -2.55 11.81 -17.06
N THR A 176 -2.23 12.79 -16.22
CA THR A 176 -1.72 12.54 -14.88
C THR A 176 -2.90 12.08 -14.03
N SER A 177 -3.25 10.82 -14.16
CA SER A 177 -4.34 10.13 -13.47
C SER A 177 -4.08 9.98 -11.95
N GLU A 178 -3.81 11.10 -11.26
CA GLU A 178 -4.56 11.39 -10.04
C GLU A 178 -6.06 11.55 -10.37
N GLU A 179 -6.41 11.81 -11.64
CA GLU A 179 -7.76 11.68 -12.24
C GLU A 179 -8.15 10.23 -12.56
N LYS A 180 -8.10 9.31 -11.59
CA LYS A 180 -9.20 8.33 -11.54
C LYS A 180 -10.43 9.15 -11.16
N ILE A 181 -11.21 9.55 -12.14
CA ILE A 181 -12.59 9.98 -11.93
C ILE A 181 -13.26 8.76 -11.31
N PHE A 182 -13.41 8.75 -9.99
CA PHE A 182 -14.48 7.97 -9.41
C PHE A 182 -15.72 8.59 -10.04
N GLU A 183 -16.47 7.84 -10.85
CA GLU A 183 -17.62 8.36 -11.62
C GLU A 183 -18.62 9.14 -10.74
N ASN A 184 -18.52 8.98 -9.41
CA ASN A 184 -19.33 9.67 -8.40
C ASN A 184 -18.50 10.35 -7.29
N GLU A 185 -17.30 10.87 -7.56
CA GLU A 185 -16.55 11.62 -6.54
C GLU A 185 -17.30 12.88 -6.13
N ILE A 186 -17.59 12.99 -4.84
CA ILE A 186 -18.32 14.11 -4.28
C ILE A 186 -17.32 15.12 -3.76
N TRP A 187 -17.35 16.34 -4.31
CA TRP A 187 -16.59 17.48 -3.82
C TRP A 187 -17.47 18.38 -2.96
N LYS A 188 -16.97 18.75 -1.78
CA LYS A 188 -17.62 19.74 -0.91
C LYS A 188 -16.64 20.85 -0.53
N ASP A 189 -17.16 22.06 -0.38
CA ASP A 189 -16.40 23.17 0.16
C ASP A 189 -16.01 22.88 1.61
N ILE A 190 -14.77 23.20 1.97
CA ILE A 190 -14.30 23.10 3.35
C ILE A 190 -14.72 24.37 4.08
N PRO A 191 -15.56 24.30 5.13
CA PRO A 191 -15.95 25.47 5.91
C PRO A 191 -14.75 26.22 6.49
N LYS A 192 -14.82 27.55 6.47
CA LYS A 192 -13.77 28.45 7.00
C LYS A 192 -13.37 28.15 8.44
N GLU A 193 -14.31 27.63 9.24
CA GLU A 193 -14.11 27.23 10.64
C GLU A 193 -13.08 26.10 10.77
N PHE A 194 -13.05 25.19 9.80
CA PHE A 194 -12.15 24.04 9.82
C PHE A 194 -10.74 24.42 9.38
N LEU A 195 -10.63 25.48 8.59
CA LEU A 195 -9.38 26.03 8.06
C LEU A 195 -8.92 27.32 8.75
N LYS A 196 -9.45 27.59 9.95
CA LYS A 196 -9.05 28.75 10.79
C LYS A 196 -9.09 30.08 10.04
N GLY A 197 -10.13 30.29 9.22
CA GLY A 197 -10.36 31.53 8.47
C GLY A 197 -9.93 31.49 7.00
N ASN A 198 -9.17 30.47 6.57
CA ASN A 198 -8.86 30.30 5.14
C ASN A 198 -10.09 29.80 4.37
N ILE A 199 -10.31 30.35 3.18
CA ILE A 199 -11.44 30.03 2.28
C ILE A 199 -10.96 29.58 0.91
N GLY A 200 -11.86 29.05 0.09
CA GLY A 200 -11.57 28.69 -1.29
C GLY A 200 -10.91 27.32 -1.46
N TYR A 201 -11.17 26.37 -0.57
CA TYR A 201 -10.68 24.99 -0.68
C TYR A 201 -11.84 24.00 -0.69
N LYS A 202 -11.73 22.98 -1.53
CA LYS A 202 -12.67 21.86 -1.62
C LYS A 202 -11.99 20.57 -1.23
N ILE A 203 -12.74 19.67 -0.60
CA ILE A 203 -12.30 18.32 -0.26
C ILE A 203 -13.26 17.29 -0.85
N SER A 204 -12.71 16.16 -1.30
CA SER A 204 -13.51 15.05 -1.81
C SER A 204 -13.72 13.93 -0.81
N ASP A 205 -14.74 13.11 -1.03
CA ASP A 205 -14.98 11.86 -0.31
C ASP A 205 -13.83 10.85 -0.45
N GLN A 206 -12.89 11.08 -1.38
CA GLN A 206 -11.71 10.25 -1.60
C GLN A 206 -10.47 10.78 -0.88
N GLY A 207 -10.60 11.87 -0.11
CA GLY A 207 -9.51 12.49 0.62
C GLY A 207 -8.56 13.31 -0.26
N ARG A 208 -9.07 13.85 -1.37
CA ARG A 208 -8.34 14.82 -2.20
C ARG A 208 -8.74 16.23 -1.82
N ILE A 209 -7.80 17.16 -1.87
CA ILE A 209 -8.04 18.58 -1.59
C ILE A 209 -7.61 19.38 -2.80
N LYS A 210 -8.42 20.36 -3.21
CA LYS A 210 -8.08 21.29 -4.29
C LYS A 210 -8.39 22.73 -3.91
N LYS A 211 -7.70 23.67 -4.55
CA LYS A 211 -8.06 25.09 -4.47
C LYS A 211 -9.20 25.38 -5.45
N SER A 212 -10.19 26.15 -5.02
CA SER A 212 -11.38 26.46 -5.82
C SER A 212 -11.08 27.36 -7.02
N GLU A 213 -10.05 28.20 -6.92
CA GLU A 213 -9.70 29.19 -7.96
C GLU A 213 -9.06 28.56 -9.21
N ASN A 214 -8.17 27.58 -9.03
CA ASN A 214 -7.40 27.01 -10.15
C ASN A 214 -7.55 25.48 -10.27
N ASN A 215 -8.43 24.86 -9.47
CA ASN A 215 -8.60 23.42 -9.36
C ASN A 215 -7.31 22.62 -9.09
N GLY A 216 -6.24 23.29 -8.63
CA GLY A 216 -4.97 22.64 -8.33
C GLY A 216 -5.13 21.66 -7.17
N ILE A 217 -4.85 20.39 -7.41
CA ILE A 217 -4.92 19.31 -6.42
C ILE A 217 -3.65 19.31 -5.57
N PHE A 218 -3.82 19.22 -4.26
CA PHE A 218 -2.73 19.09 -3.31
C PHE A 218 -2.33 17.62 -3.19
N LYS A 219 -1.04 17.32 -3.48
CA LYS A 219 -0.49 15.95 -3.31
C LYS A 219 -0.52 15.47 -1.86
N GLY A 220 -0.43 16.41 -0.92
CA GLY A 220 -0.24 16.13 0.50
C GLY A 220 1.14 15.55 0.80
N THR A 221 1.49 15.49 2.07
CA THR A 221 2.72 14.88 2.58
C THR A 221 2.39 13.92 3.72
N ILE A 222 3.34 13.05 4.08
CA ILE A 222 3.19 12.13 5.21
C ILE A 222 3.88 12.79 6.41
N HIS A 223 3.14 12.96 7.50
CA HIS A 223 3.65 13.45 8.79
C HIS A 223 4.42 12.32 9.50
N ASP A 224 5.34 12.67 10.41
CA ASP A 224 6.18 11.71 11.15
C ASP A 224 5.38 10.64 11.93
N ALA A 225 4.16 10.98 12.34
CA ALA A 225 3.20 10.06 12.98
C ALA A 225 2.52 9.07 12.00
N GLY A 226 2.84 9.13 10.71
CA GLY A 226 2.34 8.29 9.62
C GLY A 226 1.06 8.78 8.92
N TYR A 227 0.51 9.95 9.32
CA TYR A 227 -0.74 10.47 8.76
C TYR A 227 -0.52 11.33 7.52
N LYS A 228 -1.41 11.23 6.54
CA LYS A 228 -1.44 12.15 5.39
C LYS A 228 -1.93 13.54 5.81
N VAL A 229 -1.14 14.57 5.50
CA VAL A 229 -1.39 15.97 5.84
C VAL A 229 -1.35 16.86 4.60
N VAL A 230 -1.97 18.03 4.70
CA VAL A 230 -1.88 19.11 3.72
C VAL A 230 -1.59 20.43 4.42
N THR A 231 -0.77 21.29 3.82
CA THR A 231 -0.54 22.64 4.31
C THR A 231 -1.44 23.61 3.53
N ILE A 232 -2.30 24.31 4.25
CA ILE A 232 -3.29 25.25 3.68
C ILE A 232 -3.01 26.67 4.23
N GLY A 233 -3.06 27.66 3.35
CA GLY A 233 -2.88 29.08 3.66
C GLY A 233 -1.76 29.74 2.85
N SER A 234 -1.83 31.06 2.70
CA SER A 234 -0.80 31.87 2.03
C SER A 234 0.30 32.25 3.04
N GLY A 235 1.57 31.93 2.76
CA GLY A 235 2.70 32.23 3.65
C GLY A 235 2.92 31.17 4.75
N LYS A 236 2.78 31.55 6.04
CA LYS A 236 2.86 30.63 7.21
C LYS A 236 1.62 29.73 7.30
N GLY A 237 1.41 28.91 6.27
CA GLY A 237 0.28 27.98 6.18
C GLY A 237 0.25 27.00 7.35
N ARG A 238 -0.95 26.51 7.69
CA ARG A 238 -1.13 25.52 8.74
C ARG A 238 -1.28 24.13 8.15
N THR A 239 -0.68 23.16 8.83
CA THR A 239 -0.77 21.75 8.47
C THR A 239 -2.06 21.16 9.04
N HIS A 240 -2.86 20.55 8.18
CA HIS A 240 -4.12 19.89 8.52
C HIS A 240 -4.06 18.40 8.17
N LEU A 241 -4.61 17.55 9.04
CA LEU A 241 -4.77 16.13 8.80
C LEU A 241 -5.92 15.89 7.81
N ILE A 242 -5.64 15.25 6.69
CA ILE A 242 -6.62 15.07 5.60
C ILE A 242 -7.82 14.26 6.07
N HIS A 243 -7.60 13.12 6.73
CA HIS A 243 -8.68 12.27 7.23
C HIS A 243 -9.65 12.99 8.18
N ARG A 244 -9.16 13.92 9.02
CA ARG A 244 -10.04 14.71 9.91
C ARG A 244 -10.88 15.71 9.12
N LEU A 245 -10.33 16.30 8.06
CA LEU A 245 -11.08 17.19 7.19
C LEU A 245 -12.17 16.42 6.43
N VAL A 246 -11.87 15.23 5.90
CA VAL A 246 -12.86 14.38 5.22
C VAL A 246 -14.00 14.03 6.17
N ALA A 247 -13.67 13.51 7.36
CA ALA A 247 -14.67 13.16 8.36
C ALA A 247 -15.54 14.36 8.78
N LYS A 248 -14.96 15.53 8.99
CA LYS A 248 -15.72 16.74 9.36
C LYS A 248 -16.67 17.22 8.26
N VAL A 249 -16.32 17.03 7.00
CA VAL A 249 -17.10 17.53 5.85
C VAL A 249 -18.16 16.53 5.38
N PHE A 250 -17.90 15.24 5.52
CA PHE A 250 -18.76 14.19 4.96
C PHE A 250 -19.45 13.30 6.00
N LEU A 251 -18.92 13.16 7.21
CA LEU A 251 -19.50 12.32 8.25
C LEU A 251 -20.20 13.17 9.32
N PRO A 252 -21.53 13.04 9.50
CA PRO A 252 -22.20 13.67 10.61
C PRO A 252 -21.67 13.09 11.93
N ASN A 253 -21.41 13.96 12.89
CA ASN A 253 -20.93 13.58 14.22
C ASN A 253 -22.01 13.84 15.28
N TYR A 254 -23.14 13.12 15.16
CA TYR A 254 -24.31 13.28 16.03
C TYR A 254 -23.98 13.14 17.52
N TYR A 255 -22.97 12.32 17.85
CA TYR A 255 -22.57 12.00 19.21
C TYR A 255 -21.36 12.81 19.73
N GLY A 256 -20.87 13.80 18.97
CA GLY A 256 -19.75 14.66 19.39
C GLY A 256 -18.45 13.91 19.66
N LYS A 257 -18.22 12.76 19.00
CA LYS A 257 -17.04 11.93 19.21
C LYS A 257 -15.76 12.67 18.79
N PRO A 258 -14.67 12.65 19.59
CA PRO A 258 -13.52 13.53 19.38
C PRO A 258 -12.49 13.06 18.33
N PHE A 259 -12.44 11.75 18.04
CA PHE A 259 -11.39 11.14 17.20
C PHE A 259 -11.95 10.52 15.92
N VAL A 260 -11.08 10.44 14.91
CA VAL A 260 -11.38 9.78 13.63
C VAL A 260 -10.46 8.58 13.49
N ASN A 261 -11.05 7.39 13.35
CA ASN A 261 -10.34 6.14 13.15
C ASN A 261 -10.25 5.78 11.65
N HIS A 262 -9.22 5.01 11.29
CA HIS A 262 -9.10 4.36 9.98
C HIS A 262 -9.44 2.88 10.15
N LYS A 263 -10.49 2.40 9.48
CA LYS A 263 -11.00 1.03 9.65
C LYS A 263 -10.01 -0.05 9.20
N ASP A 264 -9.19 0.27 8.19
CA ASP A 264 -8.13 -0.60 7.67
C ASP A 264 -6.78 -0.45 8.39
N HIS A 265 -6.70 0.41 9.40
CA HIS A 265 -5.46 0.77 10.11
C HIS A 265 -4.35 1.39 9.24
N ASP A 266 -4.62 1.74 7.97
CA ASP A 266 -3.73 2.49 7.10
C ASP A 266 -4.02 3.99 7.22
N LYS A 267 -3.12 4.71 7.90
CA LYS A 267 -3.19 6.16 8.15
C LYS A 267 -3.03 7.02 6.89
N THR A 268 -2.68 6.41 5.76
CA THR A 268 -2.57 7.09 4.47
C THR A 268 -3.86 7.00 3.66
N ASN A 269 -4.74 6.03 3.96
CA ASN A 269 -6.02 5.84 3.28
C ASN A 269 -7.12 6.75 3.85
N CYS A 270 -7.15 8.00 3.37
CA CYS A 270 -8.09 9.04 3.82
C CYS A 270 -9.47 8.99 3.15
N LYS A 271 -9.88 7.88 2.54
CA LYS A 271 -11.18 7.76 1.85
C LYS A 271 -12.34 7.68 2.85
N LEU A 272 -13.47 8.30 2.55
CA LEU A 272 -14.64 8.43 3.42
C LEU A 272 -15.12 7.08 3.98
N TYR A 273 -15.22 6.05 3.14
CA TYR A 273 -15.68 4.72 3.58
C TYR A 273 -14.79 4.12 4.67
N ASN A 274 -13.50 4.48 4.67
CA ASN A 274 -12.49 3.98 5.58
C ASN A 274 -12.43 4.77 6.90
N LEU A 275 -13.19 5.86 7.02
CA LEU A 275 -13.16 6.73 8.19
C LEU A 275 -14.42 6.56 9.04
N GLU A 276 -14.26 6.72 10.35
CA GLU A 276 -15.36 6.72 11.31
C GLU A 276 -15.02 7.56 12.54
N TRP A 277 -16.05 8.13 13.17
CA TRP A 277 -15.90 8.84 14.43
C TRP A 277 -15.89 7.86 15.61
N VAL A 278 -14.86 7.93 16.45
CA VAL A 278 -14.66 7.05 17.61
C VAL A 278 -14.40 7.82 18.89
N THR A 279 -14.82 7.24 20.01
CA THR A 279 -14.38 7.64 21.35
C THR A 279 -12.97 7.12 21.63
N PRO A 280 -12.23 7.71 22.59
CA PRO A 280 -10.92 7.19 22.97
C PRO A 280 -10.97 5.71 23.42
N GLN A 281 -12.01 5.28 24.13
CA GLN A 281 -12.19 3.87 24.51
C GLN A 281 -12.41 2.96 23.29
N GLU A 282 -13.30 3.34 22.37
CA GLU A 282 -13.53 2.58 21.13
C GLU A 282 -12.26 2.48 20.27
N ASN A 283 -11.48 3.56 20.19
CA ASN A 283 -10.23 3.59 19.43
C ASN A 283 -9.19 2.61 20.00
N VAL A 284 -9.07 2.56 21.34
CA VAL A 284 -8.20 1.60 22.03
C VAL A 284 -8.71 0.17 21.81
N ILE A 285 -10.02 -0.07 21.92
CA ILE A 285 -10.62 -1.39 21.69
C ILE A 285 -10.41 -1.86 20.23
N ALA A 286 -10.61 -0.97 19.25
CA ALA A 286 -10.40 -1.27 17.84
C ALA A 286 -8.92 -1.62 17.56
N ALA A 287 -7.99 -0.84 18.11
CA ALA A 287 -6.56 -1.14 18.03
C ALA A 287 -6.25 -2.51 18.66
N VAL A 288 -6.72 -2.77 19.88
CA VAL A 288 -6.50 -4.05 20.57
C VAL A 288 -7.08 -5.21 19.77
N LYS A 289 -8.32 -5.11 19.28
CA LYS A 289 -8.96 -6.16 18.45
C LYS A 289 -8.18 -6.46 17.17
N HIS A 290 -7.66 -5.44 16.49
CA HIS A 290 -6.83 -5.62 15.31
C HIS A 290 -5.54 -6.37 15.64
N TYR A 291 -4.82 -5.94 16.68
CA TYR A 291 -3.61 -6.63 17.12
C TYR A 291 -3.88 -8.03 17.69
N SER A 292 -5.07 -8.28 18.25
CA SER A 292 -5.52 -9.61 18.68
C SER A 292 -5.87 -10.53 17.52
N LYS A 293 -6.42 -10.00 16.42
CA LYS A 293 -6.69 -10.74 15.18
C LYS A 293 -5.42 -11.11 14.43
N LEU A 294 -4.39 -10.25 14.48
CA LEU A 294 -3.05 -10.56 13.95
C LEU A 294 -2.30 -11.62 14.78
N LYS A 295 -2.78 -11.93 15.99
CA LYS A 295 -2.22 -12.94 16.91
C LYS A 295 -2.95 -14.30 16.86
N LYS A 296 -4.04 -14.42 16.08
CA LYS A 296 -4.73 -15.69 15.81
C LYS A 296 -4.36 -16.18 14.42
#